data_AF-A0A939K201-F1
#
_entry.id   AF-A0A939K201-F1
#
_cell.length_a   1.000
_cell.length_b   1.000
_cell.length_c   1.000
_cell.angle_alpha   90.00
_cell.angle_beta   90.00
_cell.angle_gamma   90.00
#
_symmetry.space_group_name_H-M   'P 1'
#
loop_
_entity.id
_entity.type
_entity.pdbx_description
1 polymer ?
#
loop_
_entity_poly.entity_id
_entity_poly.type
_entity_poly.pdbx_seq_one_letter_code
_entity_poly.pdbx_strand_id
1 'polypeptide(L)'
;MLHIIGNTSLLLAVGLLTACTTQHKFAKANRIEAGYMTQYMNDSLNLSILYNGDYTFNKKKSKLPKIIKNNDKYKLINREGKVLFSAKSNISPNFRSIGFLLRNRKPVSNYIADGYIKTGDSIYTRLEIDSLGINYLIKTPKSDVLIYNTFVEAENVDDTQTSLKESLLNEFTAIFKSVTFNSSGAKVIKNDPFQTAVLAYIGNDGIGNYLKPLRLLLAMEQQYDSSAIAYKGAYLQSIVTCLSFVGDTKKQVHFQQKIRGDTNSFLIELTDYERVGGEKELIDRCRSEQVVMFNEAHSAPAHRRLVAQLLPALYKVGFRYLALEALGEKGSELMKRGYPLMSTGFYTREPHMANLIRIAIKLGFTLVDYEDELEEGEGRREINQAKNLQKRIFIKDPSAKLLVLAGHSHIDELTDGKRWLAAEFKRLTKIDPLTINQSDFDGATANQPTDTLSVLKPKHTPNKNDLYLINNSLKYLTVFLGTNSPYVTVELTHPAPPPAGYVVQIYPANEFAADADAVPCYVQRVDDLQPLSVSLPENTYTVLFVTDRAVPLKKQLNVSNGNFRIE
;
A
#
# COMPACT_ATOMS: atom_id res chain seq x y z
N MET A 1 35.61 -77.46 16.44
CA MET A 1 35.03 -77.69 17.78
C MET A 1 34.07 -76.54 18.11
N LEU A 2 33.06 -76.84 18.93
CA LEU A 2 32.09 -76.01 19.66
C LEU A 2 32.23 -74.47 19.60
N HIS A 3 31.22 -73.66 19.26
CA HIS A 3 29.89 -73.39 19.90
C HIS A 3 29.90 -72.25 20.95
N ILE A 4 29.08 -71.21 20.69
CA ILE A 4 28.15 -70.44 21.58
C ILE A 4 28.75 -69.94 22.92
N ILE A 5 28.76 -68.65 23.27
CA ILE A 5 27.67 -67.74 23.72
C ILE A 5 28.20 -66.30 23.45
N GLY A 6 27.47 -65.26 23.01
CA GLY A 6 26.04 -64.99 23.06
C GLY A 6 25.75 -63.82 24.02
N ASN A 7 25.78 -62.57 23.54
CA ASN A 7 25.16 -61.47 24.31
C ASN A 7 24.61 -60.35 23.41
N THR A 8 23.32 -60.09 23.58
CA THR A 8 22.53 -59.12 22.83
C THR A 8 22.84 -57.68 23.25
N SER A 9 23.28 -56.85 22.30
CA SER A 9 23.25 -55.39 22.46
C SER A 9 21.79 -54.92 22.46
N LEU A 10 21.31 -54.48 23.62
CA LEU A 10 19.95 -53.96 23.80
C LEU A 10 19.76 -52.70 22.95
N LEU A 11 18.88 -52.76 21.94
CA LEU A 11 18.47 -51.58 21.18
C LEU A 11 17.69 -50.64 22.11
N LEU A 12 18.38 -49.66 22.69
CA LEU A 12 17.71 -48.56 23.37
C LEU A 12 17.06 -47.68 22.30
N ALA A 13 15.78 -47.94 22.02
CA ALA A 13 14.97 -47.05 21.21
C ALA A 13 14.82 -45.71 21.94
N VAL A 14 15.73 -44.76 21.64
CA VAL A 14 15.60 -43.36 22.06
C VAL A 14 14.43 -42.77 21.27
N GLY A 15 13.23 -43.02 21.79
CA GLY A 15 12.03 -42.38 21.33
C GLY A 15 12.18 -40.87 21.50
N LEU A 16 12.39 -40.17 20.39
CA LEU A 16 12.25 -38.72 20.28
C LEU A 16 10.79 -38.37 20.60
N LEU A 17 10.48 -38.29 21.90
CA LEU A 17 9.19 -37.92 22.44
C LEU A 17 8.86 -36.51 21.96
N THR A 18 8.15 -36.41 20.84
CA THR A 18 7.68 -35.13 20.31
C THR A 18 6.60 -34.60 21.26
N ALA A 19 7.02 -33.87 22.28
CA ALA A 19 6.12 -33.23 23.24
C ALA A 19 5.14 -32.33 22.48
N CYS A 20 3.90 -32.80 22.38
CA CYS A 20 2.77 -32.01 21.93
C CYS A 20 2.21 -31.31 23.17
N THR A 21 2.14 -29.97 23.12
CA THR A 21 1.55 -29.19 24.21
C THR A 21 0.09 -29.56 24.40
N THR A 22 -0.39 -29.50 25.65
CA THR A 22 -1.82 -29.69 25.92
C THR A 22 -2.57 -28.41 25.58
N GLN A 23 -3.62 -28.55 24.79
CA GLN A 23 -4.54 -27.46 24.45
C GLN A 23 -5.31 -27.01 25.70
N HIS A 24 -5.59 -25.71 25.83
CA HIS A 24 -6.31 -25.16 26.97
C HIS A 24 -7.81 -25.51 26.89
N LYS A 25 -8.50 -25.66 28.04
CA LYS A 25 -9.93 -26.02 28.07
C LYS A 25 -10.80 -25.02 27.30
N PHE A 26 -10.45 -23.74 27.33
CA PHE A 26 -11.17 -22.66 26.63
C PHE A 26 -10.97 -22.69 25.11
N ALA A 27 -10.02 -23.45 24.57
CA ALA A 27 -9.86 -23.58 23.12
C ALA A 27 -11.08 -24.23 22.43
N LYS A 28 -11.93 -24.93 23.19
CA LYS A 28 -13.23 -25.42 22.72
C LYS A 28 -14.22 -24.30 22.38
N ALA A 29 -14.02 -23.10 22.92
CA ALA A 29 -14.82 -21.91 22.66
C ALA A 29 -14.16 -20.98 21.63
N ASN A 30 -13.16 -21.46 20.86
CA ASN A 30 -12.57 -20.70 19.77
C ASN A 30 -13.55 -20.68 18.57
N ARG A 31 -13.88 -19.48 18.10
CA ARG A 31 -14.54 -19.26 16.81
C ARG A 31 -13.56 -18.55 15.87
N ILE A 32 -13.62 -18.88 14.58
CA ILE A 32 -12.80 -18.29 13.53
C ILE A 32 -13.73 -17.97 12.38
N GLU A 33 -13.74 -16.71 11.93
CA GLU A 33 -14.53 -16.26 10.80
C GLU A 33 -13.59 -15.57 9.80
N ALA A 34 -13.56 -16.06 8.57
CA ALA A 34 -12.69 -15.57 7.51
C ALA A 34 -13.45 -14.62 6.57
N GLY A 35 -12.77 -13.55 6.16
CA GLY A 35 -13.21 -12.57 5.18
C GLY A 35 -11.97 -11.92 4.56
N TYR A 36 -12.05 -10.61 4.24
CA TYR A 36 -10.89 -9.82 3.85
C TYR A 36 -9.81 -9.79 4.96
N MET A 37 -10.24 -9.78 6.22
CA MET A 37 -9.40 -10.05 7.39
C MET A 37 -9.91 -11.32 8.08
N THR A 38 -9.03 -12.09 8.71
CA THR A 38 -9.42 -13.29 9.47
C THR A 38 -9.60 -12.95 10.94
N GLN A 39 -10.78 -13.22 11.47
CA GLN A 39 -11.11 -12.89 12.85
C GLN A 39 -11.10 -14.13 13.75
N TYR A 40 -10.32 -14.06 14.81
CA TYR A 40 -10.26 -15.05 15.87
C TYR A 40 -11.04 -14.56 17.10
N MET A 41 -11.92 -15.40 17.64
CA MET A 41 -12.75 -15.10 18.81
C MET A 41 -12.68 -16.23 19.83
N ASN A 42 -12.87 -15.91 21.12
CA ASN A 42 -13.02 -16.88 22.20
C ASN A 42 -14.11 -16.47 23.19
N ASP A 43 -15.23 -17.19 23.18
CA ASP A 43 -16.41 -16.87 24.00
C ASP A 43 -16.15 -17.08 25.50
N SER A 44 -15.30 -18.05 25.86
CA SER A 44 -14.95 -18.34 27.27
C SER A 44 -14.08 -17.26 27.91
N LEU A 45 -13.27 -16.54 27.12
CA LEU A 45 -12.41 -15.45 27.57
C LEU A 45 -13.00 -14.05 27.26
N ASN A 46 -14.14 -14.01 26.58
CA ASN A 46 -14.71 -12.81 25.98
C ASN A 46 -13.67 -12.05 25.14
N LEU A 47 -12.99 -12.71 24.22
CA LEU A 47 -11.82 -12.19 23.49
C LEU A 47 -12.08 -12.18 21.97
N SER A 48 -11.61 -11.14 21.27
CA SER A 48 -11.53 -11.08 19.81
C SER A 48 -10.19 -10.47 19.36
N ILE A 49 -9.64 -10.97 18.25
CA ILE A 49 -8.39 -10.52 17.62
C ILE A 49 -8.57 -10.61 16.10
N LEU A 50 -8.16 -9.56 15.38
CA LEU A 50 -8.20 -9.48 13.91
C LEU A 50 -6.80 -9.71 13.33
N TYR A 51 -6.72 -10.62 12.36
CA TYR A 51 -5.51 -10.98 11.61
C TYR A 51 -5.70 -10.62 10.15
N ASN A 52 -4.59 -10.51 9.41
CA ASN A 52 -4.62 -10.42 7.95
C ASN A 52 -5.38 -11.63 7.36
N GLY A 53 -6.01 -11.46 6.20
CA GLY A 53 -6.89 -12.46 5.58
C GLY A 53 -6.22 -13.80 5.29
N ASP A 54 -4.90 -13.81 5.12
CA ASP A 54 -4.10 -14.98 4.78
C ASP A 54 -3.85 -15.96 5.95
N TYR A 55 -4.23 -15.60 7.18
CA TYR A 55 -3.99 -16.43 8.37
C TYR A 55 -4.90 -17.66 8.46
N THR A 56 -4.30 -18.85 8.58
CA THR A 56 -5.00 -20.09 8.90
C THR A 56 -4.84 -20.49 10.37
N PHE A 57 -5.94 -20.96 10.99
CA PHE A 57 -5.99 -21.32 12.41
C PHE A 57 -6.10 -22.83 12.61
N ASN A 58 -5.18 -23.41 13.39
CA ASN A 58 -5.19 -24.83 13.69
C ASN A 58 -6.08 -25.14 14.91
N LYS A 59 -7.14 -25.93 14.69
CA LYS A 59 -8.08 -26.37 15.74
C LYS A 59 -7.55 -27.55 16.58
N LYS A 60 -6.50 -28.25 16.14
CA LYS A 60 -5.90 -29.43 16.79
C LYS A 60 -4.64 -29.06 17.60
N LYS A 61 -4.12 -30.00 18.41
CA LYS A 61 -2.85 -29.83 19.15
C LYS A 61 -1.73 -29.36 18.19
N SER A 62 -1.20 -28.16 18.40
CA SER A 62 -0.09 -27.65 17.61
C SER A 62 1.24 -28.25 18.12
N LYS A 63 2.06 -28.78 17.22
CA LYS A 63 3.47 -29.08 17.56
C LYS A 63 4.18 -27.75 17.73
N LEU A 64 4.69 -27.44 18.94
CA LEU A 64 5.55 -26.26 19.09
C LEU A 64 6.75 -26.37 18.13
N PRO A 65 7.16 -25.27 17.48
CA PRO A 65 8.35 -25.25 16.65
C PRO A 65 9.59 -25.54 17.49
N LYS A 66 10.66 -26.02 16.84
CA LYS A 66 11.94 -26.35 17.48
C LYS A 66 12.52 -25.16 18.26
N ILE A 67 12.34 -23.95 17.73
CA ILE A 67 12.84 -22.67 18.28
C ILE A 67 12.32 -22.40 19.71
N ILE A 68 11.02 -22.57 19.95
CA ILE A 68 10.38 -22.41 21.27
C ILE A 68 10.75 -23.54 22.22
N LYS A 69 10.92 -24.77 21.71
CA LYS A 69 11.25 -25.95 22.54
C LYS A 69 12.63 -25.86 23.17
N ASN A 70 13.60 -25.29 22.46
CA ASN A 70 15.00 -25.33 22.86
C ASN A 70 15.44 -24.13 23.71
N ASN A 71 14.75 -22.98 23.61
CA ASN A 71 15.09 -21.77 24.34
C ASN A 71 14.58 -21.79 25.80
N ASP A 72 15.50 -21.69 26.76
CA ASP A 72 15.22 -21.80 28.21
C ASP A 72 14.21 -20.77 28.74
N LYS A 73 14.15 -19.55 28.19
CA LYS A 73 13.13 -18.55 28.56
C LYS A 73 11.72 -19.08 28.31
N TYR A 74 11.51 -19.70 27.15
CA TYR A 74 10.20 -20.21 26.72
C TYR A 74 9.86 -21.57 27.35
N LYS A 75 10.84 -22.30 27.91
CA LYS A 75 10.58 -23.55 28.65
C LYS A 75 9.68 -23.32 29.87
N LEU A 76 9.72 -22.15 30.51
CA LEU A 76 8.80 -21.81 31.61
C LEU A 76 7.35 -21.65 31.10
N ILE A 77 7.16 -20.90 30.02
CA ILE A 77 5.86 -20.67 29.36
C ILE A 77 5.26 -21.99 28.86
N ASN A 78 6.10 -22.87 28.30
CA ASN A 78 5.73 -24.21 27.84
C ASN A 78 5.38 -25.18 29.00
N ARG A 79 5.97 -24.99 30.19
CA ARG A 79 5.67 -25.80 31.40
C ARG A 79 4.38 -25.37 32.10
N GLU A 80 4.12 -24.06 32.22
CA GLU A 80 2.99 -23.53 33.00
C GLU A 80 1.76 -23.14 32.14
N GLY A 81 1.98 -22.84 30.85
CA GLY A 81 0.94 -22.44 29.90
C GLY A 81 0.33 -23.58 29.09
N LYS A 82 -0.90 -23.36 28.61
CA LYS A 82 -1.57 -24.26 27.66
C LYS A 82 -1.96 -23.51 26.40
N VAL A 83 -1.79 -24.15 25.24
CA VAL A 83 -2.09 -23.53 23.94
C VAL A 83 -3.58 -23.25 23.84
N LEU A 84 -3.94 -21.97 23.71
CA LEU A 84 -5.29 -21.51 23.43
C LEU A 84 -5.59 -21.62 21.93
N PHE A 85 -4.67 -21.15 21.08
CA PHE A 85 -4.77 -21.23 19.62
C PHE A 85 -3.37 -21.23 18.97
N SER A 86 -3.31 -21.62 17.69
CA SER A 86 -2.14 -21.41 16.84
C SER A 86 -2.62 -20.98 15.45
N ALA A 87 -2.02 -19.92 14.93
CA ALA A 87 -2.30 -19.37 13.60
C ALA A 87 -1.01 -19.34 12.77
N LYS A 88 -1.11 -19.40 11.45
CA LYS A 88 0.02 -19.31 10.51
C LYS A 88 -0.37 -18.43 9.32
N SER A 89 0.49 -17.49 8.94
CA SER A 89 0.37 -16.76 7.67
C SER A 89 0.63 -17.72 6.50
N ASN A 90 -0.10 -17.56 5.40
CA ASN A 90 0.10 -18.35 4.20
C ASN A 90 0.91 -17.59 3.14
N ILE A 91 1.01 -16.27 3.28
CA ILE A 91 1.86 -15.39 2.50
C ILE A 91 3.20 -15.29 3.22
N SER A 92 4.30 -15.27 2.46
CA SER A 92 5.66 -15.09 3.03
C SER A 92 5.83 -13.63 3.53
N PRO A 93 6.85 -13.29 4.35
CA PRO A 93 7.61 -14.20 5.20
C PRO A 93 6.65 -14.97 6.11
N ASN A 94 6.75 -16.29 6.10
CA ASN A 94 5.76 -17.14 6.79
C ASN A 94 5.84 -16.91 8.30
N PHE A 95 4.83 -16.27 8.89
CA PHE A 95 4.71 -16.07 10.33
C PHE A 95 3.90 -17.16 10.98
N ARG A 96 4.16 -17.38 12.26
CA ARG A 96 3.32 -18.23 13.09
C ARG A 96 3.15 -17.66 14.47
N SER A 97 1.89 -17.66 14.89
CA SER A 97 1.43 -17.07 16.14
C SER A 97 0.82 -18.14 17.03
N ILE A 98 1.13 -18.08 18.32
CA ILE A 98 0.67 -19.03 19.32
C ILE A 98 0.23 -18.27 20.57
N GLY A 99 -1.06 -18.40 20.90
CA GLY A 99 -1.60 -17.93 22.17
C GLY A 99 -1.47 -19.01 23.25
N PHE A 100 -0.82 -18.70 24.36
CA PHE A 100 -0.72 -19.54 25.55
C PHE A 100 -1.48 -18.90 26.70
N LEU A 101 -2.44 -19.61 27.31
CA LEU A 101 -3.06 -19.17 28.55
C LEU A 101 -2.32 -19.78 29.74
N LEU A 102 -1.80 -18.93 30.63
CA LEU A 102 -1.21 -19.31 31.91
C LEU A 102 -2.31 -19.56 32.94
N ARG A 103 -2.14 -20.58 33.78
CA ARG A 103 -3.03 -20.78 34.94
C ARG A 103 -2.67 -19.76 36.03
N ASN A 104 -3.67 -18.96 36.41
CA ASN A 104 -3.63 -17.92 37.44
C ASN A 104 -3.00 -18.39 38.78
N ARG A 105 -1.68 -18.21 38.95
CA ARG A 105 -0.90 -18.61 40.15
C ARG A 105 0.30 -17.72 40.51
N LYS A 106 0.73 -16.79 39.65
CA LYS A 106 1.86 -15.88 39.90
C LYS A 106 1.52 -14.46 39.42
N PRO A 107 1.97 -13.40 40.12
CA PRO A 107 1.79 -12.03 39.68
C PRO A 107 2.33 -11.78 38.26
N VAL A 108 1.66 -10.88 37.53
CA VAL A 108 2.06 -10.43 36.18
C VAL A 108 3.50 -9.91 36.16
N SER A 109 3.94 -9.24 37.24
CA SER A 109 5.31 -8.73 37.44
C SER A 109 6.39 -9.79 37.27
N ASN A 110 6.10 -11.07 37.55
CA ASN A 110 7.08 -12.15 37.45
C ASN A 110 7.40 -12.56 36.00
N TYR A 111 6.76 -11.92 35.02
CA TYR A 111 6.96 -12.15 33.59
C TYR A 111 7.41 -10.88 32.85
N ILE A 112 7.66 -9.76 33.54
CA ILE A 112 8.00 -8.46 32.94
C ILE A 112 9.50 -8.34 32.70
N ALA A 113 9.86 -7.96 31.47
CA ALA A 113 10.98 -7.08 31.17
C ALA A 113 10.42 -5.76 30.60
N ASP A 114 11.21 -4.69 30.61
CA ASP A 114 10.73 -3.30 30.64
C ASP A 114 9.75 -2.85 29.54
N GLY A 115 8.81 -1.98 29.92
CA GLY A 115 7.97 -1.19 28.99
C GLY A 115 6.52 -1.65 28.85
N TYR A 116 5.58 -0.77 29.21
CA TYR A 116 4.14 -0.97 29.03
C TYR A 116 3.52 0.11 28.15
N ILE A 117 2.65 -0.32 27.23
CA ILE A 117 1.84 0.55 26.37
C ILE A 117 0.38 0.21 26.65
N LYS A 118 -0.38 1.19 27.13
CA LYS A 118 -1.83 1.06 27.37
C LYS A 118 -2.59 1.36 26.07
N THR A 119 -3.63 0.58 25.76
CA THR A 119 -4.48 0.83 24.59
C THR A 119 -5.94 0.56 24.95
N GLY A 120 -6.73 1.64 25.09
CA GLY A 120 -8.09 1.57 25.63
C GLY A 120 -8.15 1.06 27.07
N ASP A 121 -9.20 0.28 27.37
CA ASP A 121 -9.42 -0.33 28.69
C ASP A 121 -8.54 -1.56 28.95
N SER A 122 -7.77 -1.99 27.96
CA SER A 122 -6.94 -3.19 28.05
C SER A 122 -5.51 -2.85 28.42
N ILE A 123 -5.03 -3.48 29.49
CA ILE A 123 -3.65 -3.32 29.98
C ILE A 123 -2.79 -4.41 29.36
N TYR A 124 -1.73 -3.99 28.68
CA TYR A 124 -0.78 -4.88 28.02
C TYR A 124 0.67 -4.49 28.32
N THR A 125 1.59 -5.44 28.14
CA THR A 125 3.03 -5.24 28.29
C THR A 125 3.77 -5.92 27.14
N ARG A 126 4.75 -5.22 26.56
CA ARG A 126 5.53 -5.66 25.40
C ARG A 126 6.82 -6.31 25.90
N LEU A 127 6.76 -7.61 26.18
CA LEU A 127 7.75 -8.26 27.02
C LEU A 127 9.15 -8.28 26.42
N GLU A 128 9.28 -8.72 25.17
CA GLU A 128 10.58 -8.86 24.52
C GLU A 128 10.40 -8.95 23.00
N ILE A 129 11.40 -8.47 22.27
CA ILE A 129 11.62 -8.80 20.85
C ILE A 129 13.06 -9.27 20.66
N ASP A 130 13.24 -10.59 20.65
CA ASP A 130 14.53 -11.25 20.43
C ASP A 130 14.76 -11.47 18.91
N SER A 131 15.76 -12.28 18.54
CA SER A 131 16.05 -12.64 17.14
C SER A 131 15.11 -13.73 16.59
N LEU A 132 14.17 -14.21 17.39
CA LEU A 132 13.32 -15.36 17.11
C LEU A 132 11.84 -14.94 17.01
N GLY A 133 11.39 -13.95 17.80
CA GLY A 133 10.00 -13.53 17.84
C GLY A 133 9.69 -12.29 18.70
N ILE A 134 8.41 -11.91 18.74
CA ILE A 134 7.85 -10.92 19.68
C ILE A 134 6.95 -11.63 20.69
N ASN A 135 7.03 -11.20 21.95
CA ASN A 135 6.15 -11.65 23.03
C ASN A 135 5.29 -10.50 23.55
N TYR A 136 3.97 -10.71 23.54
CA TYR A 136 2.99 -9.81 24.13
C TYR A 136 2.34 -10.46 25.36
N LEU A 137 2.18 -9.69 26.43
CA LEU A 137 1.43 -10.09 27.61
C LEU A 137 0.06 -9.41 27.63
N ILE A 138 -0.99 -10.22 27.74
CA ILE A 138 -2.38 -9.81 27.71
C ILE A 138 -3.04 -10.22 29.04
N LYS A 139 -3.36 -9.25 29.89
CA LYS A 139 -4.18 -9.49 31.09
C LYS A 139 -5.65 -9.53 30.68
N THR A 140 -6.30 -10.68 30.84
CA THR A 140 -7.73 -10.81 30.57
C THR A 140 -8.58 -10.28 31.74
N PRO A 141 -9.84 -9.86 31.51
CA PRO A 141 -10.76 -9.47 32.58
C PRO A 141 -10.98 -10.56 33.65
N LYS A 142 -10.78 -11.84 33.29
CA LYS A 142 -10.90 -12.99 34.20
C LYS A 142 -9.64 -13.24 35.05
N SER A 143 -8.69 -12.30 35.05
CA SER A 143 -7.37 -12.40 35.70
C SER A 143 -6.46 -13.52 35.18
N ASP A 144 -6.86 -14.26 34.16
CA ASP A 144 -5.97 -15.13 33.39
C ASP A 144 -5.02 -14.28 32.53
N VAL A 145 -3.82 -14.80 32.28
CA VAL A 145 -2.78 -14.15 31.49
C VAL A 145 -2.59 -14.91 30.19
N LEU A 146 -2.80 -14.23 29.07
CA LEU A 146 -2.52 -14.72 27.73
C LEU A 146 -1.13 -14.21 27.29
N ILE A 147 -0.19 -15.13 27.09
CA ILE A 147 1.05 -14.84 26.36
C ILE A 147 0.76 -15.08 24.89
N TYR A 148 0.91 -14.05 24.07
CA TYR A 148 0.80 -14.12 22.63
C TYR A 148 2.20 -13.99 22.03
N ASN A 149 2.69 -15.09 21.46
CA ASN A 149 4.03 -15.18 20.87
C ASN A 149 3.91 -15.37 19.36
N THR A 150 4.73 -14.63 18.61
CA THR A 150 4.87 -14.78 17.16
C THR A 150 6.34 -14.88 16.79
N PHE A 151 6.66 -15.73 15.82
CA PHE A 151 7.98 -15.91 15.21
C PHE A 151 7.84 -16.17 13.70
N VAL A 152 8.95 -16.02 12.97
CA VAL A 152 9.07 -16.40 11.55
C VAL A 152 9.35 -17.91 11.44
N GLU A 153 8.69 -18.62 10.51
CA GLU A 153 8.86 -20.07 10.29
C GLU A 153 9.87 -20.45 9.19
N ALA A 154 10.46 -19.49 8.47
CA ALA A 154 11.36 -19.77 7.34
C ALA A 154 12.63 -20.53 7.77
N GLU A 155 12.86 -21.71 7.16
CA GLU A 155 14.06 -22.53 7.40
C GLU A 155 15.30 -22.03 6.61
N ASN A 156 15.11 -21.21 5.58
CA ASN A 156 16.18 -20.57 4.79
C ASN A 156 16.00 -19.04 4.78
N VAL A 157 16.78 -18.31 5.59
CA VAL A 157 16.86 -16.84 5.49
C VAL A 157 18.31 -16.40 5.37
N ASP A 158 18.69 -16.02 4.16
CA ASP A 158 19.97 -15.36 3.83
C ASP A 158 19.97 -13.85 4.17
N ASP A 159 18.84 -13.28 4.58
CA ASP A 159 18.72 -11.87 4.94
C ASP A 159 19.19 -11.58 6.38
N THR A 160 19.82 -10.42 6.58
CA THR A 160 20.32 -9.98 7.90
C THR A 160 19.19 -9.93 8.94
N GLN A 161 19.47 -10.42 10.16
CA GLN A 161 18.50 -10.59 11.27
C GLN A 161 17.66 -9.34 11.60
N THR A 162 18.15 -8.14 11.25
CA THR A 162 17.41 -6.88 11.42
C THR A 162 16.12 -6.86 10.60
N SER A 163 16.16 -7.17 9.30
CA SER A 163 15.00 -7.04 8.41
C SER A 163 13.81 -7.89 8.84
N LEU A 164 14.03 -9.17 9.18
CA LEU A 164 13.00 -10.06 9.75
C LEU A 164 12.32 -9.48 11.00
N LYS A 165 13.11 -8.87 11.89
CA LYS A 165 12.64 -8.28 13.15
C LYS A 165 11.78 -7.04 12.91
N GLU A 166 12.06 -6.31 11.83
CA GLU A 166 11.25 -5.17 11.37
C GLU A 166 9.92 -5.63 10.74
N SER A 167 9.95 -6.59 9.80
CA SER A 167 8.74 -7.20 9.21
C SER A 167 7.77 -7.70 10.29
N LEU A 168 8.32 -8.45 11.25
CA LEU A 168 7.61 -9.00 12.41
C LEU A 168 7.05 -7.89 13.32
N LEU A 169 7.72 -6.74 13.45
CA LEU A 169 7.24 -5.64 14.27
C LEU A 169 6.02 -4.95 13.63
N ASN A 170 6.06 -4.70 12.32
CA ASN A 170 4.98 -4.00 11.62
C ASN A 170 3.67 -4.79 11.67
N GLU A 171 3.71 -6.03 11.19
CA GLU A 171 2.52 -6.88 11.08
C GLU A 171 1.87 -7.13 12.44
N PHE A 172 2.68 -7.44 13.46
CA PHE A 172 2.14 -7.80 14.77
C PHE A 172 1.76 -6.60 15.62
N THR A 173 2.24 -5.40 15.33
CA THR A 173 1.71 -4.17 15.93
C THR A 173 0.26 -3.92 15.50
N ALA A 174 -0.10 -4.19 14.24
CA ALA A 174 -1.46 -4.04 13.74
C ALA A 174 -2.40 -5.11 14.33
N ILE A 175 -2.02 -6.39 14.24
CA ILE A 175 -2.78 -7.52 14.83
C ILE A 175 -2.99 -7.31 16.33
N PHE A 176 -1.96 -6.86 17.05
CA PHE A 176 -2.04 -6.61 18.49
C PHE A 176 -2.96 -5.43 18.85
N LYS A 177 -2.93 -4.32 18.10
CA LYS A 177 -3.86 -3.19 18.29
C LYS A 177 -5.34 -3.55 18.10
N SER A 178 -5.63 -4.69 17.45
CA SER A 178 -7.00 -5.19 17.25
C SER A 178 -7.56 -6.03 18.42
N VAL A 179 -6.75 -6.37 19.42
CA VAL A 179 -7.18 -7.22 20.53
C VAL A 179 -8.24 -6.49 21.36
N THR A 180 -9.40 -7.11 21.52
CA THR A 180 -10.55 -6.56 22.26
C THR A 180 -11.16 -7.60 23.18
N PHE A 181 -11.74 -7.16 24.29
CA PHE A 181 -12.52 -8.03 25.18
C PHE A 181 -14.02 -8.02 24.83
N ASN A 182 -14.32 -8.40 23.58
CA ASN A 182 -15.67 -8.64 23.08
C ASN A 182 -15.67 -9.87 22.15
N SER A 183 -16.26 -10.98 22.60
CA SER A 183 -16.34 -12.23 21.85
C SER A 183 -17.39 -12.26 20.74
N SER A 184 -18.32 -11.31 20.70
CA SER A 184 -19.16 -11.09 19.51
C SER A 184 -18.34 -10.58 18.33
N GLY A 185 -17.22 -9.91 18.62
CA GLY A 185 -16.28 -9.42 17.63
C GLY A 185 -16.77 -8.19 16.84
N ALA A 186 -15.94 -7.74 15.89
CA ALA A 186 -16.38 -6.86 14.81
C ALA A 186 -17.21 -7.64 13.77
N LYS A 187 -18.00 -6.93 12.96
CA LYS A 187 -18.68 -7.54 11.80
C LYS A 187 -17.64 -7.94 10.75
N VAL A 188 -17.57 -9.21 10.40
CA VAL A 188 -16.67 -9.69 9.33
C VAL A 188 -17.12 -9.15 7.98
N ILE A 189 -16.17 -8.59 7.24
CA ILE A 189 -16.37 -8.11 5.88
C ILE A 189 -15.69 -9.09 4.93
N LYS A 190 -16.46 -9.67 4.01
CA LYS A 190 -15.99 -10.69 3.06
C LYS A 190 -15.22 -10.13 1.87
N ASN A 191 -15.67 -8.98 1.36
CA ASN A 191 -15.17 -8.43 0.11
C ASN A 191 -14.06 -7.42 0.40
N ASP A 192 -12.88 -7.61 -0.16
CA ASP A 192 -11.85 -6.58 -0.25
C ASP A 192 -12.40 -5.36 -1.04
N PRO A 193 -12.33 -4.13 -0.51
CA PRO A 193 -12.82 -2.96 -1.23
C PRO A 193 -11.97 -2.59 -2.45
N PHE A 194 -10.65 -2.83 -2.44
CA PHE A 194 -9.79 -2.68 -3.62
C PHE A 194 -10.12 -3.73 -4.68
N GLN A 195 -10.21 -5.01 -4.32
CA GLN A 195 -10.63 -6.06 -5.27
C GLN A 195 -12.03 -5.78 -5.84
N THR A 196 -12.96 -5.29 -5.02
CA THR A 196 -14.31 -4.87 -5.47
C THR A 196 -14.21 -3.78 -6.52
N ALA A 197 -13.36 -2.77 -6.31
CA ALA A 197 -13.11 -1.73 -7.30
C ALA A 197 -12.45 -2.29 -8.57
N VAL A 198 -11.40 -3.10 -8.44
CA VAL A 198 -10.64 -3.71 -9.55
C VAL A 198 -11.57 -4.47 -10.50
N LEU A 199 -12.44 -5.34 -9.95
CA LEU A 199 -13.42 -6.14 -10.70
C LEU A 199 -14.57 -5.31 -11.28
N ALA A 200 -14.86 -4.16 -10.67
CA ALA A 200 -15.91 -3.26 -11.13
C ALA A 200 -15.52 -2.43 -12.37
N TYR A 201 -14.23 -2.08 -12.50
CA TYR A 201 -13.71 -1.26 -13.62
C TYR A 201 -13.91 -1.89 -14.99
N ILE A 202 -13.74 -3.21 -15.10
CA ILE A 202 -13.81 -3.91 -16.38
C ILE A 202 -15.30 -4.07 -16.77
N GLY A 203 -15.67 -3.50 -17.90
CA GLY A 203 -16.96 -3.69 -18.55
C GLY A 203 -17.00 -4.97 -19.38
N ASN A 204 -18.19 -5.51 -19.62
CA ASN A 204 -18.37 -6.65 -20.54
C ASN A 204 -18.17 -6.25 -22.02
N ASP A 205 -18.06 -4.94 -22.27
CA ASP A 205 -17.89 -4.27 -23.56
C ASP A 205 -16.44 -3.85 -23.84
N GLY A 206 -15.49 -4.15 -22.94
CA GLY A 206 -14.09 -3.76 -23.08
C GLY A 206 -13.83 -2.26 -22.92
N ILE A 207 -14.75 -1.52 -22.29
CA ILE A 207 -14.58 -0.10 -21.97
C ILE A 207 -14.48 0.04 -20.45
N GLY A 208 -13.42 0.69 -19.97
CA GLY A 208 -13.25 0.98 -18.54
C GLY A 208 -14.39 1.83 -17.99
N ASN A 209 -15.12 1.33 -17.00
CA ASN A 209 -16.24 2.05 -16.38
C ASN A 209 -15.83 2.59 -15.01
N TYR A 210 -15.52 3.89 -14.93
CA TYR A 210 -15.09 4.54 -13.69
C TYR A 210 -16.25 4.81 -12.71
N LEU A 211 -17.50 4.83 -13.18
CA LEU A 211 -18.67 5.08 -12.32
C LEU A 211 -19.06 3.84 -11.50
N LYS A 212 -18.90 2.64 -12.08
CA LYS A 212 -19.32 1.37 -11.46
C LYS A 212 -18.54 1.03 -10.16
N PRO A 213 -17.19 1.16 -10.07
CA PRO A 213 -16.45 1.06 -8.81
C PRO A 213 -16.96 2.03 -7.74
N LEU A 214 -17.16 3.30 -8.10
CA LEU A 214 -17.63 4.33 -7.17
C LEU A 214 -19.01 4.01 -6.59
N ARG A 215 -19.95 3.59 -7.43
CA ARG A 215 -21.30 3.22 -6.98
C ARG A 215 -21.30 2.04 -6.04
N LEU A 216 -20.43 1.03 -6.27
CA LEU A 216 -20.30 -0.12 -5.39
C LEU A 216 -19.68 0.26 -4.05
N LEU A 217 -18.57 1.03 -4.06
CA LEU A 217 -17.92 1.49 -2.84
C LEU A 217 -18.82 2.40 -2.00
N LEU A 218 -19.50 3.38 -2.61
CA LEU A 218 -20.46 4.25 -1.90
C LEU A 218 -21.62 3.45 -1.28
N ALA A 219 -22.12 2.41 -1.96
CA ALA A 219 -23.13 1.52 -1.41
C ALA A 219 -22.62 0.66 -0.23
N MET A 220 -21.30 0.53 -0.05
CA MET A 220 -20.66 -0.22 1.03
C MET A 220 -20.31 0.66 2.24
N GLU A 221 -20.45 1.99 2.16
CA GLU A 221 -19.99 2.95 3.18
C GLU A 221 -20.44 2.60 4.60
N GLN A 222 -21.74 2.41 4.82
CA GLN A 222 -22.32 2.12 6.15
C GLN A 222 -21.75 0.83 6.78
N GLN A 223 -21.41 -0.17 5.95
CA GLN A 223 -20.82 -1.42 6.40
C GLN A 223 -19.39 -1.21 6.93
N TYR A 224 -18.61 -0.31 6.34
CA TYR A 224 -17.24 -0.02 6.75
C TYR A 224 -17.14 1.03 7.85
N ASP A 225 -18.00 2.05 7.86
CA ASP A 225 -18.01 3.06 8.92
C ASP A 225 -18.30 2.45 10.31
N SER A 226 -19.01 1.32 10.35
CA SER A 226 -19.33 0.54 11.56
C SER A 226 -18.36 -0.63 11.84
N SER A 227 -17.22 -0.70 11.13
CA SER A 227 -16.28 -1.84 11.18
C SER A 227 -15.00 -1.55 11.98
N ALA A 228 -14.14 -2.56 12.16
CA ALA A 228 -12.85 -2.36 12.81
C ALA A 228 -11.94 -1.41 12.00
N ILE A 229 -11.04 -0.69 12.69
CA ILE A 229 -10.21 0.39 12.10
C ILE A 229 -9.46 -0.06 10.83
N ALA A 230 -8.93 -1.28 10.79
CA ALA A 230 -8.23 -1.82 9.62
C ALA A 230 -9.13 -1.93 8.37
N TYR A 231 -10.35 -2.46 8.53
CA TYR A 231 -11.34 -2.51 7.44
C TYR A 231 -11.71 -1.10 6.97
N LYS A 232 -11.99 -0.18 7.91
CA LYS A 232 -12.32 1.20 7.60
C LYS A 232 -11.19 1.92 6.86
N GLY A 233 -9.94 1.70 7.24
CA GLY A 233 -8.76 2.26 6.59
C GLY A 233 -8.65 1.82 5.12
N ALA A 234 -8.73 0.51 4.85
CA ALA A 234 -8.67 -0.03 3.48
C ALA A 234 -9.84 0.51 2.61
N TYR A 235 -11.06 0.55 3.17
CA TYR A 235 -12.20 1.16 2.47
C TYR A 235 -11.96 2.63 2.14
N LEU A 236 -11.57 3.44 3.13
CA LEU A 236 -11.37 4.88 2.93
C LEU A 236 -10.28 5.15 1.88
N GLN A 237 -9.17 4.40 1.89
CA GLN A 237 -8.15 4.47 0.85
C GLN A 237 -8.72 4.11 -0.54
N SER A 238 -9.48 3.02 -0.66
CA SER A 238 -10.06 2.60 -1.95
C SER A 238 -11.04 3.63 -2.55
N ILE A 239 -11.93 4.23 -1.73
CA ILE A 239 -12.92 5.20 -2.21
C ILE A 239 -12.26 6.54 -2.54
N VAL A 240 -11.33 7.04 -1.72
CA VAL A 240 -10.64 8.31 -2.02
C VAL A 240 -9.75 8.19 -3.26
N THR A 241 -9.16 7.02 -3.52
CA THR A 241 -8.45 6.71 -4.77
C THR A 241 -9.41 6.66 -5.97
N CYS A 242 -10.53 5.94 -5.89
CA CYS A 242 -11.48 5.90 -7.01
C CYS A 242 -12.12 7.27 -7.30
N LEU A 243 -12.33 8.11 -6.28
CA LEU A 243 -12.84 9.47 -6.44
C LEU A 243 -11.83 10.41 -7.11
N SER A 244 -10.54 10.24 -6.85
CA SER A 244 -9.50 11.01 -7.54
C SER A 244 -9.38 10.64 -9.02
N PHE A 245 -9.66 9.38 -9.39
CA PHE A 245 -9.65 8.94 -10.79
C PHE A 245 -10.75 9.58 -11.66
N VAL A 246 -11.77 10.20 -11.04
CA VAL A 246 -12.88 10.86 -11.75
C VAL A 246 -13.01 12.35 -11.46
N GLY A 247 -12.04 12.96 -10.77
CA GLY A 247 -12.10 14.38 -10.41
C GLY A 247 -13.27 14.78 -9.51
N ASP A 248 -13.81 13.86 -8.69
CA ASP A 248 -14.92 14.14 -7.75
C ASP A 248 -14.37 14.73 -6.43
N THR A 249 -13.72 15.89 -6.56
CA THR A 249 -12.97 16.56 -5.48
C THR A 249 -13.81 16.83 -4.24
N LYS A 250 -15.10 17.16 -4.41
CA LYS A 250 -16.04 17.41 -3.31
C LYS A 250 -16.20 16.18 -2.41
N LYS A 251 -16.49 15.01 -3.00
CA LYS A 251 -16.62 13.76 -2.22
C LYS A 251 -15.26 13.25 -1.76
N GLN A 252 -14.21 13.46 -2.56
CA GLN A 252 -12.84 13.12 -2.18
C GLN A 252 -12.42 13.80 -0.88
N VAL A 253 -12.61 15.12 -0.76
CA VAL A 253 -12.30 15.88 0.47
C VAL A 253 -13.08 15.35 1.68
N HIS A 254 -14.37 15.05 1.51
CA HIS A 254 -15.19 14.46 2.56
C HIS A 254 -14.64 13.11 3.08
N PHE A 255 -14.27 12.19 2.19
CA PHE A 255 -13.67 10.91 2.60
C PHE A 255 -12.23 11.06 3.12
N GLN A 256 -11.45 12.01 2.60
CA GLN A 256 -10.09 12.27 3.08
C GLN A 256 -10.08 12.90 4.49
N GLN A 257 -11.10 13.70 4.84
CA GLN A 257 -11.33 14.14 6.23
C GLN A 257 -11.59 12.94 7.16
N LYS A 258 -12.39 11.94 6.74
CA LYS A 258 -12.58 10.69 7.51
C LYS A 258 -11.29 9.88 7.73
N ILE A 259 -10.27 10.03 6.86
CA ILE A 259 -8.93 9.43 7.05
C ILE A 259 -8.12 10.22 8.09
N ARG A 260 -8.15 11.55 8.02
CA ARG A 260 -7.39 12.44 8.92
C ARG A 260 -7.97 12.50 10.34
N GLY A 261 -9.28 12.26 10.49
CA GLY A 261 -10.01 12.36 11.76
C GLY A 261 -10.35 13.79 12.16
N ASP A 262 -11.02 13.96 13.31
CA ASP A 262 -11.42 15.28 13.85
C ASP A 262 -10.25 16.15 14.35
N THR A 263 -9.02 15.62 14.32
CA THR A 263 -7.84 16.32 14.80
C THR A 263 -7.31 17.31 13.78
N ASN A 264 -7.36 18.61 14.12
CA ASN A 264 -6.63 19.73 13.50
C ASN A 264 -5.08 19.57 13.53
N SER A 265 -4.55 18.39 13.84
CA SER A 265 -3.13 18.11 14.13
C SER A 265 -2.23 17.95 12.91
N PHE A 266 -2.73 18.28 11.71
CA PHE A 266 -1.94 18.30 10.46
C PHE A 266 -1.66 19.73 9.96
N LEU A 267 -1.74 20.72 10.85
CA LEU A 267 -0.85 21.88 10.75
C LEU A 267 0.58 21.40 11.03
N ILE A 268 1.21 20.77 10.02
CA ILE A 268 2.66 20.60 10.03
C ILE A 268 3.23 22.01 10.06
N GLU A 269 3.87 22.38 11.16
CA GLU A 269 4.44 23.71 11.24
C GLU A 269 5.58 23.82 10.22
N LEU A 270 5.39 24.69 9.22
CA LEU A 270 6.43 25.06 8.26
C LEU A 270 7.61 25.76 8.94
N THR A 271 7.55 26.00 10.25
CA THR A 271 8.62 26.53 11.10
C THR A 271 9.86 25.62 11.11
N ASP A 272 9.70 24.30 11.03
CA ASP A 272 10.81 23.32 10.95
C ASP A 272 11.46 23.22 9.57
N TYR A 273 10.92 23.92 8.58
CA TYR A 273 11.35 23.85 7.18
C TYR A 273 11.84 25.19 6.67
N GLU A 274 12.80 25.16 5.75
CA GLU A 274 13.28 26.31 4.99
C GLU A 274 12.78 26.20 3.55
N ARG A 275 12.21 27.27 3.00
CA ARG A 275 11.84 27.32 1.57
C ARG A 275 13.09 27.65 0.75
N VAL A 276 13.60 26.67 0.03
CA VAL A 276 14.87 26.75 -0.71
C VAL A 276 14.71 27.04 -2.20
N GLY A 277 13.48 27.01 -2.75
CA GLY A 277 13.24 27.40 -4.15
C GLY A 277 11.91 26.93 -4.74
N GLY A 278 11.88 26.82 -6.06
CA GLY A 278 10.78 26.28 -6.86
C GLY A 278 11.28 25.25 -7.89
N GLU A 279 10.63 25.19 -9.05
CA GLU A 279 10.92 24.18 -10.10
C GLU A 279 12.38 24.19 -10.56
N LYS A 280 12.95 25.39 -10.79
CA LYS A 280 14.32 25.52 -11.28
C LYS A 280 15.33 24.94 -10.28
N GLU A 281 15.19 25.28 -9.00
CA GLU A 281 16.07 24.80 -7.93
C GLU A 281 15.92 23.29 -7.71
N LEU A 282 14.69 22.76 -7.87
CA LEU A 282 14.44 21.33 -7.86
C LEU A 282 15.18 20.59 -8.97
N ILE A 283 15.10 21.09 -10.22
CA ILE A 283 15.79 20.51 -11.38
C ILE A 283 17.32 20.65 -11.25
N ASP A 284 17.82 21.78 -10.76
CA ASP A 284 19.26 21.98 -10.53
C ASP A 284 19.79 21.02 -9.44
N ARG A 285 19.04 20.78 -8.35
CA ARG A 285 19.36 19.75 -7.34
C ARG A 285 19.24 18.33 -7.88
N CYS A 286 18.27 18.01 -8.74
CA CYS A 286 18.19 16.69 -9.39
C CYS A 286 19.36 16.44 -10.37
N ARG A 287 19.99 17.48 -10.92
CA ARG A 287 21.08 17.34 -11.89
C ARG A 287 22.29 16.60 -11.31
N SER A 288 22.65 16.84 -10.05
CA SER A 288 23.79 16.20 -9.37
C SER A 288 23.58 14.71 -9.05
N GLU A 289 22.34 14.22 -9.07
CA GLU A 289 22.01 12.91 -8.47
C GLU A 289 21.99 11.78 -9.49
N GLN A 290 22.46 10.59 -9.10
CA GLN A 290 22.26 9.40 -9.92
C GLN A 290 20.83 8.84 -9.77
N VAL A 291 20.22 8.96 -8.58
CA VAL A 291 18.87 8.46 -8.31
C VAL A 291 18.06 9.54 -7.62
N VAL A 292 16.85 9.76 -8.11
CA VAL A 292 15.87 10.65 -7.49
C VAL A 292 14.58 9.87 -7.27
N MET A 293 14.08 9.85 -6.04
CA MET A 293 12.85 9.16 -5.66
C MET A 293 11.81 10.18 -5.22
N PHE A 294 10.74 10.31 -6.00
CA PHE A 294 9.54 11.05 -5.62
C PHE A 294 8.53 10.08 -4.98
N ASN A 295 7.78 10.54 -3.98
CA ASN A 295 6.58 9.83 -3.54
C ASN A 295 5.28 10.46 -4.07
N GLU A 296 4.21 9.69 -4.02
CA GLU A 296 2.84 10.15 -4.23
C GLU A 296 1.94 9.71 -3.06
N ALA A 297 0.85 10.44 -2.83
CA ALA A 297 -0.31 9.82 -2.22
C ALA A 297 -1.16 9.26 -3.36
N HIS A 298 -1.64 8.01 -3.26
CA HIS A 298 -2.35 7.37 -4.38
C HIS A 298 -3.66 8.08 -4.78
N SER A 299 -4.17 8.93 -3.88
CA SER A 299 -5.32 9.79 -4.06
C SER A 299 -5.00 11.20 -4.58
N ALA A 300 -3.74 11.55 -4.84
CA ALA A 300 -3.33 12.91 -5.23
C ALA A 300 -2.76 12.96 -6.66
N PRO A 301 -3.62 13.03 -7.71
CA PRO A 301 -3.17 13.12 -9.12
C PRO A 301 -2.25 14.31 -9.41
N ALA A 302 -2.28 15.37 -8.59
CA ALA A 302 -1.34 16.49 -8.65
C ALA A 302 0.13 16.05 -8.55
N HIS A 303 0.44 14.99 -7.79
CA HIS A 303 1.83 14.52 -7.59
C HIS A 303 2.36 13.88 -8.89
N ARG A 304 1.52 13.06 -9.54
CA ARG A 304 1.79 12.45 -10.85
C ARG A 304 1.91 13.50 -11.94
N ARG A 305 0.99 14.48 -11.95
CA ARG A 305 1.00 15.63 -12.86
C ARG A 305 2.28 16.46 -12.72
N LEU A 306 2.74 16.72 -11.50
CA LEU A 306 4.00 17.45 -11.26
C LEU A 306 5.20 16.66 -11.80
N VAL A 307 5.33 15.38 -11.45
CA VAL A 307 6.42 14.53 -11.99
C VAL A 307 6.39 14.50 -13.52
N ALA A 308 5.22 14.44 -14.14
CA ALA A 308 5.05 14.50 -15.60
C ALA A 308 5.54 15.83 -16.19
N GLN A 309 5.25 16.96 -15.54
CA GLN A 309 5.74 18.28 -15.95
C GLN A 309 7.27 18.42 -15.79
N LEU A 310 7.87 17.75 -14.81
CA LEU A 310 9.32 17.75 -14.61
C LEU A 310 10.07 16.85 -15.61
N LEU A 311 9.44 15.80 -16.17
CA LEU A 311 10.09 14.82 -17.05
C LEU A 311 10.89 15.45 -18.22
N PRO A 312 10.40 16.45 -18.99
CA PRO A 312 11.17 17.04 -20.07
C PRO A 312 12.46 17.74 -19.60
N ALA A 313 12.46 18.35 -18.42
CA ALA A 313 13.63 18.99 -17.82
C ALA A 313 14.60 17.96 -17.24
N LEU A 314 14.08 16.94 -16.54
CA LEU A 314 14.85 15.83 -16.00
C LEU A 314 15.53 15.01 -17.13
N TYR A 315 14.83 14.78 -18.24
CA TYR A 315 15.42 14.13 -19.42
C TYR A 315 16.56 14.95 -20.04
N LYS A 316 16.43 16.28 -20.12
CA LYS A 316 17.51 17.18 -20.59
C LYS A 316 18.75 17.13 -19.71
N VAL A 317 18.60 16.94 -18.39
CA VAL A 317 19.74 16.78 -17.46
C VAL A 317 20.22 15.34 -17.29
N GLY A 318 19.78 14.42 -18.16
CA GLY A 318 20.38 13.09 -18.34
C GLY A 318 19.62 11.91 -17.75
N PHE A 319 18.46 12.10 -17.10
CA PHE A 319 17.65 10.97 -16.65
C PHE A 319 17.10 10.16 -17.83
N ARG A 320 17.22 8.83 -17.77
CA ARG A 320 16.82 7.90 -18.87
C ARG A 320 15.94 6.75 -18.42
N TYR A 321 15.88 6.46 -17.12
CA TYR A 321 15.03 5.43 -16.56
C TYR A 321 13.95 6.06 -15.69
N LEU A 322 12.71 5.59 -15.82
CA LEU A 322 11.59 5.95 -14.96
C LEU A 322 10.99 4.66 -14.40
N ALA A 323 11.21 4.42 -13.11
CA ALA A 323 10.66 3.29 -12.39
C ALA A 323 9.35 3.68 -11.71
N LEU A 324 8.30 2.88 -11.89
CA LEU A 324 6.94 3.17 -11.43
C LEU A 324 6.38 1.98 -10.66
N GLU A 325 5.91 2.23 -9.43
CA GLU A 325 5.25 1.21 -8.58
C GLU A 325 3.98 0.67 -9.24
N ALA A 326 3.27 1.53 -9.96
CA ALA A 326 1.97 1.28 -10.53
C ALA A 326 1.94 0.23 -11.66
N LEU A 327 3.09 -0.21 -12.18
CA LEU A 327 3.18 -1.13 -13.31
C LEU A 327 2.97 -2.58 -12.90
N GLY A 328 1.82 -3.14 -13.28
CA GLY A 328 1.49 -4.57 -13.19
C GLY A 328 1.86 -5.39 -14.44
N GLU A 329 2.49 -4.76 -15.44
CA GLU A 329 3.08 -5.41 -16.60
C GLU A 329 4.52 -4.94 -16.82
N LYS A 330 5.30 -5.70 -17.60
CA LYS A 330 6.68 -5.34 -17.92
C LYS A 330 6.76 -4.02 -18.69
N GLY A 331 7.60 -3.11 -18.22
CA GLY A 331 7.82 -1.81 -18.86
C GLY A 331 8.18 -1.93 -20.35
N SER A 332 8.86 -3.01 -20.77
CA SER A 332 9.19 -3.29 -22.17
C SER A 332 7.98 -3.50 -23.07
N GLU A 333 6.89 -4.08 -22.57
CA GLU A 333 5.69 -4.36 -23.39
C GLU A 333 4.83 -3.11 -23.51
N LEU A 334 4.69 -2.36 -22.41
CA LEU A 334 4.09 -1.03 -22.39
C LEU A 334 4.83 -0.04 -23.33
N MET A 335 6.16 -0.06 -23.35
CA MET A 335 6.98 0.75 -24.27
C MET A 335 6.74 0.39 -25.75
N LYS A 336 6.56 -0.91 -26.09
CA LYS A 336 6.25 -1.34 -27.47
C LYS A 336 4.84 -0.91 -27.90
N ARG A 337 3.86 -0.99 -27.00
CA ARG A 337 2.47 -0.62 -27.26
C ARG A 337 2.28 0.89 -27.33
N GLY A 338 3.06 1.65 -26.55
CA GLY A 338 3.10 3.11 -26.57
C GLY A 338 2.08 3.81 -25.66
N TYR A 339 1.10 3.08 -25.11
CA TYR A 339 0.06 3.64 -24.23
C TYR A 339 -0.44 2.64 -23.17
N PRO A 340 -0.95 3.12 -22.01
CA PRO A 340 -1.52 2.28 -20.97
C PRO A 340 -2.88 1.67 -21.34
N LEU A 341 -3.14 0.46 -20.83
CA LEU A 341 -4.44 -0.21 -20.85
C LEU A 341 -5.01 -0.33 -19.42
N MET A 342 -6.29 -0.66 -19.27
CA MET A 342 -6.92 -1.00 -17.99
C MET A 342 -6.22 -2.15 -17.26
N SER A 343 -5.50 -2.99 -18.00
CA SER A 343 -4.68 -4.11 -17.52
C SER A 343 -3.25 -3.74 -17.12
N THR A 344 -2.74 -2.55 -17.49
CA THR A 344 -1.35 -2.10 -17.19
C THR A 344 -1.07 -2.02 -15.69
N GLY A 345 -2.08 -1.79 -14.86
CA GLY A 345 -1.98 -1.77 -13.40
C GLY A 345 -3.10 -0.94 -12.77
N PHE A 346 -3.39 -1.15 -11.49
CA PHE A 346 -4.53 -0.50 -10.83
C PHE A 346 -4.41 1.04 -10.80
N TYR A 347 -3.27 1.57 -10.36
CA TYR A 347 -3.06 3.02 -10.31
C TYR A 347 -2.81 3.66 -11.69
N THR A 348 -2.43 2.88 -12.71
CA THR A 348 -2.30 3.39 -14.09
C THR A 348 -3.62 3.66 -14.79
N ARG A 349 -4.74 3.21 -14.22
CA ARG A 349 -6.10 3.61 -14.65
C ARG A 349 -6.39 5.09 -14.34
N GLU A 350 -5.61 5.73 -13.48
CA GLU A 350 -5.78 7.15 -13.22
C GLU A 350 -5.21 7.99 -14.38
N PRO A 351 -5.98 8.94 -14.97
CA PRO A 351 -5.55 9.65 -16.17
C PRO A 351 -4.22 10.39 -16.07
N HIS A 352 -3.86 10.98 -14.93
CA HIS A 352 -2.58 11.66 -14.75
C HIS A 352 -1.40 10.68 -14.62
N MET A 353 -1.57 9.50 -14.01
CA MET A 353 -0.58 8.40 -14.10
C MET A 353 -0.43 7.91 -15.56
N ALA A 354 -1.55 7.73 -16.27
CA ALA A 354 -1.54 7.29 -17.66
C ALA A 354 -0.82 8.30 -18.58
N ASN A 355 -1.05 9.60 -18.35
CA ASN A 355 -0.40 10.66 -19.10
C ASN A 355 1.08 10.81 -18.74
N LEU A 356 1.47 10.64 -17.46
CA LEU A 356 2.88 10.53 -17.05
C LEU A 356 3.60 9.45 -17.87
N ILE A 357 2.99 8.27 -18.00
CA ILE A 357 3.50 7.16 -18.81
C ILE A 357 3.63 7.55 -20.29
N ARG A 358 2.56 8.10 -20.92
CA ARG A 358 2.61 8.57 -22.32
C ARG A 358 3.75 9.56 -22.57
N ILE A 359 3.95 10.51 -21.66
CA ILE A 359 5.00 11.52 -21.72
C ILE A 359 6.38 10.88 -21.60
N ALA A 360 6.56 9.94 -20.67
CA ALA A 360 7.81 9.21 -20.48
C ALA A 360 8.20 8.42 -21.75
N ILE A 361 7.24 7.68 -22.34
CA ILE A 361 7.41 6.96 -23.60
C ILE A 361 7.83 7.93 -24.72
N LYS A 362 7.06 9.02 -24.90
CA LYS A 362 7.29 10.03 -25.95
C LYS A 362 8.65 10.73 -25.83
N LEU A 363 9.14 10.93 -24.61
CA LEU A 363 10.46 11.52 -24.35
C LEU A 363 11.62 10.52 -24.56
N GLY A 364 11.34 9.21 -24.58
CA GLY A 364 12.36 8.16 -24.70
C GLY A 364 12.91 7.65 -23.36
N PHE A 365 12.16 7.75 -22.26
CA PHE A 365 12.51 7.05 -21.02
C PHE A 365 12.33 5.54 -21.18
N THR A 366 13.23 4.76 -20.57
CA THR A 366 13.00 3.34 -20.31
C THR A 366 12.11 3.20 -19.07
N LEU A 367 10.91 2.67 -19.25
CA LEU A 367 10.01 2.34 -18.13
C LEU A 367 10.48 1.07 -17.41
N VAL A 368 10.45 1.09 -16.09
CA VAL A 368 10.85 -0.04 -15.24
C VAL A 368 9.75 -0.36 -14.23
N ASP A 369 9.10 -1.50 -14.43
CA ASP A 369 8.34 -2.19 -13.39
C ASP A 369 9.33 -2.70 -12.33
N TYR A 370 9.11 -2.34 -11.06
CA TYR A 370 9.99 -2.70 -9.96
C TYR A 370 9.27 -3.35 -8.77
N GLU A 371 7.93 -3.38 -8.80
CA GLU A 371 7.10 -4.00 -7.76
C GLU A 371 7.51 -5.45 -7.47
N ASP A 372 7.22 -5.93 -6.26
CA ASP A 372 7.46 -7.32 -5.91
C ASP A 372 6.59 -8.27 -6.74
N GLU A 373 7.21 -9.02 -7.64
CA GLU A 373 6.56 -10.04 -8.48
C GLU A 373 6.16 -11.28 -7.67
N LEU A 374 6.68 -11.40 -6.45
CA LEU A 374 6.44 -12.51 -5.56
C LEU A 374 5.32 -12.14 -4.60
N GLU A 375 4.31 -13.02 -4.44
CA GLU A 375 3.34 -12.96 -3.34
C GLU A 375 4.02 -13.36 -2.00
N GLU A 376 5.16 -12.73 -1.71
CA GLU A 376 5.98 -12.91 -0.52
C GLU A 376 5.83 -11.79 0.52
N GLY A 377 4.69 -11.09 0.43
CA GLY A 377 4.08 -10.26 1.48
C GLY A 377 4.82 -8.98 1.87
N GLU A 378 4.12 -8.17 2.67
CA GLU A 378 4.56 -6.83 3.08
C GLU A 378 5.94 -6.83 3.77
N GLY A 379 6.31 -7.95 4.39
CA GLY A 379 7.57 -8.10 5.10
C GLY A 379 8.83 -8.08 4.23
N ARG A 380 8.75 -8.39 2.92
CA ARG A 380 9.91 -8.39 1.99
C ARG A 380 9.78 -7.43 0.81
N ARG A 381 8.62 -6.81 0.61
CA ARG A 381 8.34 -5.93 -0.53
C ARG A 381 9.42 -4.87 -0.78
N GLU A 382 9.83 -4.12 0.25
CA GLU A 382 10.84 -3.04 0.16
C GLU A 382 12.21 -3.53 -0.37
N ILE A 383 12.69 -4.66 0.16
CA ILE A 383 13.98 -5.25 -0.22
C ILE A 383 13.89 -5.88 -1.62
N ASN A 384 12.76 -6.48 -1.98
CA ASN A 384 12.55 -7.08 -3.30
C ASN A 384 12.41 -6.00 -4.39
N GLN A 385 11.70 -4.91 -4.11
CA GLN A 385 11.66 -3.71 -4.95
C GLN A 385 13.07 -3.13 -5.18
N ALA A 386 13.87 -2.99 -4.11
CA ALA A 386 15.26 -2.53 -4.23
C ALA A 386 16.15 -3.48 -5.05
N LYS A 387 16.01 -4.80 -4.86
CA LYS A 387 16.68 -5.84 -5.67
C LYS A 387 16.25 -5.76 -7.14
N ASN A 388 14.97 -5.50 -7.42
CA ASN A 388 14.45 -5.32 -8.78
C ASN A 388 15.10 -4.12 -9.48
N LEU A 389 15.15 -2.94 -8.83
CA LEU A 389 15.83 -1.76 -9.39
C LEU A 389 17.31 -2.04 -9.70
N GLN A 390 18.04 -2.66 -8.75
CA GLN A 390 19.44 -3.04 -8.95
C GLN A 390 19.61 -4.00 -10.14
N LYS A 391 18.82 -5.08 -10.19
CA LYS A 391 18.92 -6.14 -11.21
C LYS A 391 18.53 -5.67 -12.61
N ARG A 392 17.49 -4.83 -12.72
CA ARG A 392 16.92 -4.37 -14.00
C ARG A 392 17.76 -3.26 -14.62
N ILE A 393 18.36 -2.41 -13.80
CA ILE A 393 19.11 -1.21 -14.20
C ILE A 393 20.60 -1.36 -13.88
N PHE A 394 21.00 -1.21 -12.62
CA PHE A 394 22.38 -0.92 -12.22
C PHE A 394 23.40 -2.05 -12.44
N ILE A 395 22.96 -3.32 -12.55
CA ILE A 395 23.84 -4.42 -12.99
C ILE A 395 24.27 -4.25 -14.45
N LYS A 396 23.45 -3.61 -15.29
CA LYS A 396 23.69 -3.42 -16.74
C LYS A 396 24.25 -2.04 -17.06
N ASP A 397 23.76 -1.02 -16.35
CA ASP A 397 24.16 0.38 -16.50
C ASP A 397 24.44 0.98 -15.10
N PRO A 398 25.67 0.81 -14.57
CA PRO A 398 26.04 1.35 -13.26
C PRO A 398 25.98 2.88 -13.17
N SER A 399 25.98 3.57 -14.32
CA SER A 399 25.90 5.03 -14.48
C SER A 399 24.48 5.56 -14.68
N ALA A 400 23.47 4.69 -14.67
CA ALA A 400 22.09 5.04 -14.98
C ALA A 400 21.54 6.16 -14.11
N LYS A 401 21.11 7.27 -14.72
CA LYS A 401 20.30 8.29 -14.04
C LYS A 401 18.83 7.86 -14.02
N LEU A 402 18.34 7.55 -12.81
CA LEU A 402 17.03 6.96 -12.53
C LEU A 402 16.10 7.92 -11.78
N LEU A 403 14.86 8.01 -12.26
CA LEU A 403 13.72 8.55 -11.51
C LEU A 403 12.87 7.39 -10.97
N VAL A 404 12.46 7.45 -9.70
CA VAL A 404 11.49 6.52 -9.11
C VAL A 404 10.25 7.31 -8.67
N LEU A 405 9.06 6.77 -8.93
CA LEU A 405 7.81 7.21 -8.32
C LEU A 405 7.21 6.05 -7.49
N ALA A 406 7.01 6.31 -6.21
CA ALA A 406 6.56 5.33 -5.21
C ALA A 406 5.41 5.86 -4.33
N GLY A 407 4.66 5.00 -3.67
CA GLY A 407 3.62 5.36 -2.72
C GLY A 407 4.19 5.79 -1.37
N HIS A 408 3.71 6.94 -0.86
CA HIS A 408 3.87 7.35 0.53
C HIS A 408 5.30 7.16 1.09
N SER A 409 5.46 6.34 2.14
CA SER A 409 6.72 6.16 2.86
C SER A 409 7.77 5.28 2.17
N HIS A 410 7.52 4.73 0.98
CA HIS A 410 8.55 3.93 0.27
C HIS A 410 9.89 4.69 0.10
N ILE A 411 9.87 6.01 0.01
CA ILE A 411 11.06 6.84 -0.11
C ILE A 411 11.70 7.25 1.23
N ASP A 412 11.19 6.80 2.38
CA ASP A 412 11.66 7.26 3.69
C ASP A 412 13.01 6.61 4.05
N GLU A 413 14.00 7.44 4.36
CA GLU A 413 15.37 7.00 4.71
C GLU A 413 15.52 6.68 6.20
N LEU A 414 14.70 7.29 7.05
CA LEU A 414 14.67 7.04 8.50
C LEU A 414 13.54 6.10 8.89
N THR A 415 13.81 5.34 9.95
CA THR A 415 13.00 4.17 10.28
C THR A 415 12.97 3.94 11.79
N ASP A 416 11.77 3.92 12.38
CA ASP A 416 11.56 3.39 13.73
C ASP A 416 11.42 1.85 13.68
N GLY A 417 12.40 1.18 13.06
CA GLY A 417 12.41 -0.27 12.86
C GLY A 417 11.55 -0.76 11.67
N LYS A 418 11.63 -0.07 10.52
CA LYS A 418 11.26 -0.60 9.19
C LYS A 418 12.04 0.10 8.07
N ARG A 419 12.96 -0.60 7.42
CA ARG A 419 13.61 -0.10 6.20
C ARG A 419 12.65 -0.11 5.02
N TRP A 420 12.35 1.09 4.53
CA TRP A 420 11.64 1.32 3.28
C TRP A 420 12.56 1.18 2.07
N LEU A 421 11.97 1.17 0.87
CA LEU A 421 12.65 1.03 -0.42
C LEU A 421 13.89 1.93 -0.56
N ALA A 422 13.82 3.23 -0.21
CA ALA A 422 15.00 4.11 -0.29
C ALA A 422 16.15 3.64 0.61
N ALA A 423 15.85 3.27 1.86
CA ALA A 423 16.85 2.77 2.81
C ALA A 423 17.44 1.42 2.38
N GLU A 424 16.63 0.48 1.89
CA GLU A 424 17.13 -0.80 1.36
C GLU A 424 17.91 -0.63 0.05
N PHE A 425 17.47 0.25 -0.84
CA PHE A 425 18.17 0.59 -2.08
C PHE A 425 19.57 1.17 -1.81
N LYS A 426 19.67 2.16 -0.92
CA LYS A 426 20.94 2.75 -0.45
C LYS A 426 21.86 1.69 0.17
N ARG A 427 21.30 0.80 1.01
CA ARG A 427 22.05 -0.30 1.62
C ARG A 427 22.59 -1.31 0.60
N LEU A 428 21.80 -1.70 -0.39
CA LEU A 428 22.14 -2.69 -1.42
C LEU A 428 23.11 -2.15 -2.48
N THR A 429 22.85 -0.96 -3.01
CA THR A 429 23.54 -0.41 -4.18
C THR A 429 24.71 0.50 -3.83
N LYS A 430 24.75 1.04 -2.60
CA LYS A 430 25.65 2.11 -2.15
C LYS A 430 25.44 3.45 -2.86
N ILE A 431 24.40 3.57 -3.68
CA ILE A 431 23.96 4.84 -4.27
C ILE A 431 23.03 5.52 -3.25
N ASP A 432 23.33 6.77 -2.93
CA ASP A 432 22.46 7.59 -2.09
C ASP A 432 21.37 8.25 -2.96
N PRO A 433 20.07 7.94 -2.78
CA PRO A 433 19.01 8.57 -3.56
C PRO A 433 18.58 9.91 -2.98
N LEU A 434 18.38 10.92 -3.83
CA LEU A 434 17.64 12.12 -3.43
C LEU A 434 16.16 11.77 -3.20
N THR A 435 15.69 11.89 -1.97
CA THR A 435 14.30 11.58 -1.58
C THR A 435 13.44 12.85 -1.52
N ILE A 436 12.35 12.89 -2.29
CA ILE A 436 11.51 14.07 -2.48
C ILE A 436 10.05 13.74 -2.12
N ASN A 437 9.62 14.23 -0.96
CA ASN A 437 8.30 13.95 -0.41
C ASN A 437 7.25 14.97 -0.87
N GLN A 438 6.19 14.49 -1.52
CA GLN A 438 5.00 15.24 -1.90
C GLN A 438 3.80 14.92 -0.98
N SER A 439 3.79 13.75 -0.33
CA SER A 439 2.64 13.23 0.43
C SER A 439 2.35 13.95 1.74
N ASP A 440 3.37 14.40 2.46
CA ASP A 440 3.21 14.86 3.86
C ASP A 440 2.46 16.20 3.93
N PHE A 441 2.70 17.10 2.97
CA PHE A 441 2.07 18.41 2.88
C PHE A 441 0.80 18.46 2.01
N ASP A 442 0.30 17.30 1.54
CA ASP A 442 -0.91 17.23 0.71
C ASP A 442 -2.11 17.87 1.42
N GLY A 443 -2.66 18.94 0.83
CA GLY A 443 -3.77 19.70 1.40
C GLY A 443 -3.46 20.49 2.68
N ALA A 444 -2.18 20.74 3.02
CA ALA A 444 -1.79 21.54 4.20
C ALA A 444 -1.82 23.07 3.95
N THR A 445 -2.31 23.52 2.80
CA THR A 445 -1.91 24.80 2.19
C THR A 445 -3.06 25.73 1.81
N ALA A 446 -4.11 25.76 2.64
CA ALA A 446 -5.30 26.61 2.45
C ALA A 446 -5.01 28.13 2.26
N ASN A 447 -3.83 28.60 2.66
CA ASN A 447 -3.41 30.01 2.59
C ASN A 447 -2.29 30.30 1.58
N GLN A 448 -1.87 29.32 0.75
CA GLN A 448 -0.82 29.53 -0.26
C GLN A 448 -1.41 29.89 -1.63
N PRO A 449 -0.73 30.70 -2.46
CA PRO A 449 -1.20 30.98 -3.81
C PRO A 449 -1.30 29.70 -4.65
N THR A 450 -2.50 29.44 -5.19
CA THR A 450 -2.71 28.44 -6.23
C THR A 450 -1.77 28.73 -7.41
N ASP A 451 -1.20 27.68 -8.01
CA ASP A 451 -0.11 27.70 -9.02
C ASP A 451 1.33 27.92 -8.51
N THR A 452 1.59 27.82 -7.20
CA THR A 452 2.98 27.77 -6.70
C THR A 452 3.45 26.35 -6.40
N LEU A 453 4.65 26.02 -6.91
CA LEU A 453 5.50 24.96 -6.39
C LEU A 453 6.47 25.58 -5.37
N SER A 454 6.61 24.98 -4.20
CA SER A 454 7.64 25.33 -3.23
C SER A 454 8.46 24.10 -2.86
N VAL A 455 9.78 24.22 -3.00
CA VAL A 455 10.75 23.25 -2.49
C VAL A 455 11.10 23.64 -1.06
N LEU A 456 10.92 22.70 -0.14
CA LEU A 456 11.24 22.83 1.26
C LEU A 456 12.39 21.89 1.63
N LYS A 457 13.27 22.35 2.50
CA LYS A 457 14.36 21.57 3.11
C LYS A 457 14.16 21.55 4.63
N PRO A 458 14.30 20.39 5.30
CA PRO A 458 14.31 20.34 6.77
C PRO A 458 15.45 21.18 7.36
N LYS A 459 15.17 21.93 8.44
CA LYS A 459 16.20 22.67 9.20
C LYS A 459 17.02 21.77 10.12
N HIS A 460 16.48 20.62 10.48
CA HIS A 460 17.09 19.69 11.44
C HIS A 460 17.36 18.34 10.78
N THR A 461 18.48 17.74 11.17
CA THR A 461 18.86 16.37 10.79
C THR A 461 19.03 15.52 12.06
N PRO A 462 18.74 14.21 12.00
CA PRO A 462 18.30 13.46 10.83
C PRO A 462 16.83 13.75 10.48
N ASN A 463 16.47 13.70 9.20
CA ASN A 463 15.08 13.78 8.71
C ASN A 463 14.78 12.59 7.78
N LYS A 464 13.51 12.19 7.63
CA LYS A 464 13.13 11.01 6.87
C LYS A 464 13.25 11.18 5.35
N ASN A 465 13.21 12.41 4.84
CA ASN A 465 13.43 12.72 3.43
C ASN A 465 14.32 13.96 3.25
N ASP A 466 15.04 14.01 2.13
CA ASP A 466 15.96 15.09 1.75
C ASP A 466 15.23 16.43 1.49
N LEU A 467 14.12 16.36 0.74
CA LEU A 467 13.33 17.50 0.30
C LEU A 467 11.83 17.20 0.43
N TYR A 468 11.05 18.27 0.55
CA TYR A 468 9.59 18.23 0.58
C TYR A 468 9.00 19.23 -0.40
N LEU A 469 7.88 18.89 -1.05
CA LEU A 469 7.20 19.75 -2.01
C LEU A 469 5.84 20.18 -1.50
N ILE A 470 5.55 21.48 -1.63
CA ILE A 470 4.18 22.00 -1.64
C ILE A 470 3.80 22.26 -3.09
N ASN A 471 2.77 21.57 -3.59
CA ASN A 471 2.24 21.74 -4.94
C ASN A 471 0.81 22.27 -4.92
N ASN A 472 0.65 23.58 -5.11
CA ASN A 472 -0.68 24.22 -5.11
C ASN A 472 -1.24 24.41 -6.54
N SER A 473 -0.69 23.78 -7.59
CA SER A 473 -1.19 23.94 -8.95
C SER A 473 -2.41 23.05 -9.22
N LEU A 474 -3.59 23.61 -8.98
CA LEU A 474 -4.90 22.95 -9.17
C LEU A 474 -5.39 22.92 -10.64
N LYS A 475 -4.49 23.04 -11.63
CA LYS A 475 -4.84 23.09 -13.06
C LYS A 475 -5.12 21.71 -13.67
N TYR A 476 -6.04 20.97 -13.05
CA TYR A 476 -6.60 19.70 -13.53
C TYR A 476 -7.36 19.83 -14.86
N LEU A 477 -7.79 21.04 -15.22
CA LEU A 477 -8.48 21.33 -16.49
C LEU A 477 -7.57 21.11 -17.72
N THR A 478 -6.24 21.14 -17.57
CA THR A 478 -5.30 20.96 -18.70
C THR A 478 -4.79 19.52 -18.78
N VAL A 479 -5.11 18.85 -19.89
CA VAL A 479 -4.72 17.47 -20.19
C VAL A 479 -3.29 17.45 -20.72
N PHE A 480 -2.33 17.51 -19.80
CA PHE A 480 -0.91 17.57 -20.16
C PHE A 480 -0.44 16.25 -20.82
N LEU A 481 -0.06 16.33 -22.11
CA LEU A 481 0.43 15.20 -22.93
C LEU A 481 1.84 15.44 -23.50
N GLY A 482 2.64 16.29 -22.83
CA GLY A 482 4.04 16.54 -23.20
C GLY A 482 4.21 16.98 -24.66
N THR A 483 3.36 17.89 -25.12
CA THR A 483 3.47 18.50 -26.45
C THR A 483 3.66 20.01 -26.36
N ASN A 484 4.33 20.56 -27.37
CA ASN A 484 4.55 22.00 -27.55
C ASN A 484 3.41 22.64 -28.36
N SER A 485 2.46 21.85 -28.89
CA SER A 485 1.27 22.35 -29.57
C SER A 485 0.45 23.26 -28.65
N PRO A 486 -0.20 24.32 -29.17
CA PRO A 486 -1.15 25.10 -28.41
C PRO A 486 -2.26 24.22 -27.80
N TYR A 487 -2.69 24.60 -26.60
CA TYR A 487 -3.84 23.98 -25.94
C TYR A 487 -5.08 24.84 -26.19
N VAL A 488 -6.19 24.19 -26.53
CA VAL A 488 -7.49 24.82 -26.79
C VAL A 488 -8.43 24.42 -25.66
N THR A 489 -9.10 25.40 -25.05
CA THR A 489 -10.20 25.13 -24.12
C THR A 489 -11.43 24.74 -24.92
N VAL A 490 -11.89 23.51 -24.70
CA VAL A 490 -13.08 22.91 -25.32
C VAL A 490 -14.21 22.95 -24.30
N GLU A 491 -15.33 23.56 -24.68
CA GLU A 491 -16.57 23.52 -23.89
C GLU A 491 -17.42 22.32 -24.34
N LEU A 492 -17.38 21.24 -23.58
CA LEU A 492 -18.13 20.02 -23.89
C LEU A 492 -19.57 20.12 -23.40
N THR A 493 -20.49 20.38 -24.33
CA THR A 493 -21.92 20.20 -24.11
C THR A 493 -22.30 18.72 -24.11
N HIS A 494 -23.15 18.35 -23.16
CA HIS A 494 -23.38 16.98 -22.78
C HIS A 494 -24.88 16.71 -22.52
N PRO A 495 -25.35 15.46 -22.59
CA PRO A 495 -26.74 15.14 -22.24
C PRO A 495 -27.02 15.43 -20.76
N ALA A 496 -28.28 15.61 -20.40
CA ALA A 496 -28.68 15.71 -18.98
C ALA A 496 -28.27 14.43 -18.24
N PRO A 497 -27.55 14.54 -17.10
CA PRO A 497 -27.15 13.35 -16.35
C PRO A 497 -28.38 12.63 -15.80
N PRO A 498 -28.39 11.29 -15.79
CA PRO A 498 -29.39 10.55 -15.02
C PRO A 498 -29.14 10.79 -13.51
N PRO A 499 -30.10 10.47 -12.62
CA PRO A 499 -29.95 10.71 -11.17
C PRO A 499 -28.71 10.05 -10.52
N ALA A 500 -28.07 9.09 -11.18
CA ALA A 500 -26.84 8.44 -10.73
C ALA A 500 -25.54 9.13 -11.20
N GLY A 501 -25.64 10.23 -11.97
CA GLY A 501 -24.54 10.84 -12.69
C GLY A 501 -24.04 9.99 -13.87
N TYR A 502 -23.02 10.50 -14.56
CA TYR A 502 -22.20 9.73 -15.50
C TYR A 502 -20.75 10.25 -15.47
N VAL A 503 -19.82 9.58 -16.15
CA VAL A 503 -18.44 10.07 -16.34
C VAL A 503 -18.19 10.43 -17.80
N VAL A 504 -17.58 11.59 -18.05
CA VAL A 504 -16.95 11.92 -19.34
C VAL A 504 -15.58 11.29 -19.36
N GLN A 505 -15.27 10.55 -20.42
CA GLN A 505 -13.94 9.98 -20.67
C GLN A 505 -13.44 10.45 -22.04
N ILE A 506 -12.21 10.98 -22.08
CA ILE A 506 -11.59 11.49 -23.31
C ILE A 506 -10.33 10.67 -23.58
N TYR A 507 -10.19 10.20 -24.82
CA TYR A 507 -9.10 9.34 -25.27
C TYR A 507 -8.46 9.96 -26.52
N PRO A 508 -7.14 9.86 -26.71
CA PRO A 508 -6.55 9.99 -28.04
C PRO A 508 -7.22 8.99 -28.99
N ALA A 509 -7.78 9.46 -30.11
CA ALA A 509 -8.66 8.63 -30.92
C ALA A 509 -7.96 7.43 -31.57
N ASN A 510 -6.66 7.56 -31.83
CA ASN A 510 -5.82 6.47 -32.32
C ASN A 510 -5.63 5.34 -31.28
N GLU A 511 -5.47 5.69 -30.00
CA GLU A 511 -5.32 4.70 -28.92
C GLU A 511 -6.62 3.93 -28.71
N PHE A 512 -7.75 4.64 -28.60
CA PHE A 512 -9.08 4.02 -28.43
C PHE A 512 -9.54 3.20 -29.64
N ALA A 513 -9.12 3.57 -30.85
CA ALA A 513 -9.41 2.80 -32.06
C ALA A 513 -8.53 1.54 -32.20
N ALA A 514 -7.32 1.55 -31.62
CA ALA A 514 -6.42 0.41 -31.59
C ALA A 514 -6.79 -0.59 -30.47
N ASP A 515 -7.21 -0.09 -29.31
CA ASP A 515 -7.67 -0.89 -28.17
C ASP A 515 -8.71 -0.14 -27.33
N ALA A 516 -9.89 -0.74 -27.11
CA ALA A 516 -10.95 -0.15 -26.30
C ALA A 516 -10.60 -0.14 -24.80
N ASP A 517 -9.70 -1.04 -24.35
CA ASP A 517 -9.17 -1.07 -22.99
C ASP A 517 -8.09 0.01 -22.75
N ALA A 518 -7.80 0.89 -23.72
CA ALA A 518 -6.90 2.03 -23.51
C ALA A 518 -7.36 2.90 -22.32
N VAL A 519 -6.41 3.42 -21.53
CA VAL A 519 -6.76 4.34 -20.43
C VAL A 519 -7.07 5.73 -20.99
N PRO A 520 -8.19 6.38 -20.67
CA PRO A 520 -8.45 7.76 -21.10
C PRO A 520 -7.35 8.73 -20.65
N CYS A 521 -7.08 9.77 -21.45
CA CYS A 521 -6.20 10.86 -21.04
C CYS A 521 -6.88 11.85 -20.08
N TYR A 522 -8.20 11.81 -19.97
CA TYR A 522 -8.96 12.64 -19.03
C TYR A 522 -10.29 11.96 -18.65
N VAL A 523 -10.64 12.01 -17.37
CA VAL A 523 -11.92 11.52 -16.84
C VAL A 523 -12.48 12.54 -15.85
N GLN A 524 -13.76 12.85 -16.00
CA GLN A 524 -14.47 13.73 -15.06
C GLN A 524 -15.89 13.20 -14.81
N ARG A 525 -16.25 13.07 -13.54
CA ARG A 525 -17.62 12.82 -13.11
C ARG A 525 -18.46 14.09 -13.32
N VAL A 526 -19.65 13.91 -13.90
CA VAL A 526 -20.65 14.96 -14.10
C VAL A 526 -21.92 14.60 -13.33
N ASP A 527 -22.29 15.50 -12.40
CA ASP A 527 -23.48 15.38 -11.53
C ASP A 527 -24.53 16.49 -11.83
N ASP A 528 -24.24 17.46 -12.70
CA ASP A 528 -25.14 18.58 -13.06
C ASP A 528 -25.18 18.86 -14.58
N LEU A 529 -25.71 20.02 -15.01
CA LEU A 529 -25.92 20.42 -16.41
C LEU A 529 -24.91 21.46 -16.92
N GLN A 530 -23.88 21.82 -16.16
CA GLN A 530 -22.91 22.85 -16.56
C GLN A 530 -21.94 22.31 -17.64
N PRO A 531 -21.66 23.08 -18.72
CA PRO A 531 -20.67 22.70 -19.71
C PRO A 531 -19.33 22.33 -19.08
N LEU A 532 -18.70 21.28 -19.61
CA LEU A 532 -17.43 20.81 -19.10
C LEU A 532 -16.28 21.44 -19.89
N SER A 533 -15.63 22.45 -19.29
CA SER A 533 -14.44 23.10 -19.83
C SER A 533 -13.21 22.20 -19.66
N VAL A 534 -12.56 21.81 -20.76
CA VAL A 534 -11.32 21.01 -20.74
C VAL A 534 -10.31 21.55 -21.74
N SER A 535 -9.06 21.75 -21.30
CA SER A 535 -7.98 22.30 -22.11
C SER A 535 -7.12 21.17 -22.69
N LEU A 536 -7.26 20.95 -24.00
CA LEU A 536 -6.69 19.84 -24.75
C LEU A 536 -5.66 20.35 -25.77
N PRO A 537 -4.52 19.67 -25.96
CA PRO A 537 -3.64 19.97 -27.08
C PRO A 537 -4.23 19.52 -28.42
N GLU A 538 -3.66 20.03 -29.52
CA GLU A 538 -3.97 19.58 -30.88
C GLU A 538 -3.84 18.06 -31.07
N ASN A 539 -4.97 17.41 -31.34
CA ASN A 539 -5.13 15.99 -31.67
C ASN A 539 -6.60 15.72 -32.07
N THR A 540 -6.88 14.51 -32.55
CA THR A 540 -8.24 13.96 -32.63
C THR A 540 -8.49 13.06 -31.40
N TYR A 541 -9.65 13.24 -30.78
CA TYR A 541 -10.07 12.56 -29.56
C TYR A 541 -11.40 11.81 -29.76
N THR A 542 -11.56 10.68 -29.06
CA THR A 542 -12.87 10.08 -28.80
C THR A 542 -13.36 10.57 -27.44
N VAL A 543 -14.59 11.06 -27.37
CA VAL A 543 -15.27 11.47 -26.12
C VAL A 543 -16.41 10.50 -25.86
N LEU A 544 -16.42 9.87 -24.68
CA LEU A 544 -17.47 8.97 -24.22
C LEU A 544 -18.21 9.56 -23.01
N PHE A 545 -19.54 9.46 -23.00
CA PHE A 545 -20.39 9.75 -21.85
C PHE A 545 -20.88 8.41 -21.28
N VAL A 546 -20.28 7.95 -20.18
CA VAL A 546 -20.41 6.58 -19.68
C VAL A 546 -21.26 6.51 -18.41
N THR A 547 -22.36 5.78 -18.47
CA THR A 547 -23.26 5.47 -17.33
C THR A 547 -22.93 4.09 -16.73
N ASP A 548 -23.70 3.61 -15.76
CA ASP A 548 -23.55 2.24 -15.22
C ASP A 548 -24.28 1.15 -16.03
N ARG A 549 -25.12 1.52 -17.02
CA ARG A 549 -26.10 0.60 -17.64
C ARG A 549 -26.35 0.74 -19.14
N ALA A 550 -25.98 1.87 -19.75
CA ALA A 550 -26.22 2.13 -21.16
C ALA A 550 -24.90 2.12 -21.95
N VAL A 551 -24.99 1.70 -23.22
CA VAL A 551 -23.92 1.89 -24.21
C VAL A 551 -23.50 3.37 -24.18
N PRO A 552 -22.19 3.69 -24.06
CA PRO A 552 -21.74 5.07 -24.02
C PRO A 552 -22.20 5.87 -25.24
N LEU A 553 -22.68 7.10 -25.00
CA LEU A 553 -22.76 8.08 -26.09
C LEU A 553 -21.32 8.41 -26.50
N LYS A 554 -21.01 8.25 -27.78
CA LYS A 554 -19.70 8.58 -28.37
C LYS A 554 -19.83 9.84 -29.22
N LYS A 555 -18.86 10.74 -29.10
CA LYS A 555 -18.62 11.88 -30.01
C LYS A 555 -17.17 11.87 -30.48
N GLN A 556 -16.91 12.41 -31.67
CA GLN A 556 -15.57 12.71 -32.15
C GLN A 556 -15.25 14.17 -31.79
N LEU A 557 -14.03 14.44 -31.32
CA LEU A 557 -13.56 15.80 -31.02
C LEU A 557 -12.25 16.03 -31.76
N ASN A 558 -12.22 16.99 -32.66
CA ASN A 558 -11.02 17.41 -33.37
C ASN A 558 -10.55 18.75 -32.80
N VAL A 559 -9.32 18.81 -32.27
CA VAL A 559 -8.66 20.04 -31.81
C VAL A 559 -7.51 20.33 -32.76
N SER A 560 -7.53 21.49 -33.42
CA SER A 560 -6.51 21.86 -34.42
C SER A 560 -6.46 23.38 -34.65
N ASN A 561 -5.29 23.93 -34.95
CA ASN A 561 -5.13 25.35 -35.33
C ASN A 561 -5.84 26.35 -34.37
N GLY A 562 -5.72 26.13 -33.05
CA GLY A 562 -6.33 27.00 -32.03
C GLY A 562 -7.85 26.89 -31.90
N ASN A 563 -8.51 26.01 -32.65
CA ASN A 563 -9.96 25.81 -32.66
C ASN A 563 -10.31 24.34 -32.35
N PHE A 564 -11.59 24.06 -32.15
CA PHE A 564 -12.11 22.70 -32.02
C PHE A 564 -13.42 22.49 -32.80
N ARG A 565 -13.69 21.23 -33.16
CA ARG A 565 -14.96 20.79 -33.75
C ARG A 565 -15.39 19.47 -33.10
N ILE A 566 -16.66 19.38 -32.75
CA ILE A 566 -17.31 18.18 -32.22
C ILE A 566 -18.21 17.61 -33.32
N GLU A 567 -18.16 16.30 -33.53
CA GLU A 567 -19.01 15.54 -34.47
C GLU A 567 -19.72 14.38 -33.75
#